data_AF-A0A354TEL4-F1
#
_entry.id   AF-A0A354TEL4-F1
#
_cell.length_a   1.000
_cell.length_b   1.000
_cell.length_c   1.000
_cell.angle_alpha   90.00
_cell.angle_beta   90.00
_cell.angle_gamma   90.00
#
_symmetry.space_group_name_H-M   'P 1'
#
loop_
_entity.id
_entity.type
_entity.pdbx_description
1 polymer ?
#
loop_
_entity_poly.entity_id
_entity_poly.type
_entity_poly.pdbx_seq_one_letter_code
_entity_poly.pdbx_strand_id
1 'polypeptide(L)'
;MRNRDIQNTVAVFKREFLAYFNSPVLYVIVVIFLLAAMGFPFFFSRILDSEDVSLTERFFVWHPWIYTVLAPAVGMRLWSEEHRLGTIELLLTMPVSPWQAILGKFFAASCVWLIGLTLTFPIVWTVCYLGNPDMGPIISGYTASYLYALACLSVTCAVSAITRSQVVCFIVSVAFC
;
A
#
# COMPACT_ATOMS: atom_id res chain seq x y z
N MET A 1 -11.17 8.56 -29.80
CA MET A 1 -9.89 8.84 -29.11
C MET A 1 -9.99 8.51 -27.62
N ARG A 2 -10.87 9.18 -26.85
CA ARG A 2 -11.07 8.96 -25.40
C ARG A 2 -11.31 7.51 -24.92
N ASN A 3 -11.94 6.65 -25.72
CA ASN A 3 -12.19 5.26 -25.33
C ASN A 3 -10.94 4.37 -25.40
N ARG A 4 -9.99 4.66 -26.30
CA ARG A 4 -8.70 3.93 -26.39
C ARG A 4 -7.78 4.30 -25.23
N ASP A 5 -7.81 5.55 -24.78
CA ASP A 5 -6.99 6.02 -23.66
C ASP A 5 -7.36 5.33 -22.34
N ILE A 6 -8.67 5.18 -22.07
CA ILE A 6 -9.17 4.47 -20.89
C ILE A 6 -8.84 2.97 -20.99
N GLN A 7 -9.01 2.37 -22.17
CA GLN A 7 -8.66 0.97 -22.41
C GLN A 7 -7.17 0.70 -22.19
N ASN A 8 -6.29 1.61 -22.62
CA ASN A 8 -4.85 1.51 -22.40
C ASN A 8 -4.50 1.59 -20.91
N THR A 9 -5.04 2.55 -20.17
CA THR A 9 -4.81 2.65 -18.71
C THR A 9 -5.29 1.41 -17.97
N VAL A 10 -6.48 0.91 -18.30
CA VAL A 10 -7.04 -0.30 -17.69
C VAL A 10 -6.22 -1.54 -18.05
N ALA A 11 -5.69 -1.62 -19.29
CA ALA A 11 -4.82 -2.71 -19.70
C ALA A 11 -3.50 -2.71 -18.91
N VAL A 12 -2.87 -1.54 -18.74
CA VAL A 12 -1.68 -1.39 -17.90
C VAL A 12 -2.00 -1.77 -16.45
N PHE A 13 -3.06 -1.19 -15.88
CA PHE A 13 -3.50 -1.51 -14.52
C PHE A 13 -3.69 -3.03 -14.31
N LYS A 14 -4.41 -3.70 -15.21
CA LYS A 14 -4.68 -5.14 -15.10
C LYS A 14 -3.40 -5.96 -15.21
N ARG A 15 -2.50 -5.60 -16.13
CA ARG A 15 -1.21 -6.27 -16.30
C ARG A 15 -0.37 -6.15 -15.03
N GLU A 16 -0.24 -4.93 -14.51
CA GLU A 16 0.54 -4.66 -13.31
C GLU A 16 -0.06 -5.34 -12.10
N PHE A 17 -1.37 -5.20 -11.89
CA PHE A 17 -2.08 -5.86 -10.80
C PHE A 17 -1.87 -7.39 -10.84
N LEU A 18 -2.00 -8.04 -11.99
CA LEU A 18 -1.70 -9.48 -12.11
C LEU A 18 -0.21 -9.80 -11.84
N ALA A 19 0.71 -8.94 -12.26
CA ALA A 19 2.13 -9.11 -11.95
C ALA A 19 2.42 -9.00 -10.45
N TYR A 20 1.69 -8.13 -9.72
CA TYR A 20 1.73 -8.04 -8.27
C TYR A 20 1.34 -9.37 -7.61
N PHE A 21 0.24 -10.00 -8.05
CA PHE A 21 -0.23 -11.28 -7.51
C PHE A 21 0.62 -12.49 -7.91
N ASN A 22 1.33 -12.43 -9.04
CA ASN A 22 2.28 -13.48 -9.40
C ASN A 22 3.62 -13.37 -8.65
N SER A 23 3.89 -12.24 -8.02
CA SER A 23 5.14 -12.00 -7.32
C SER A 23 5.08 -12.48 -5.86
N PRO A 24 5.96 -13.40 -5.43
CA PRO A 24 5.97 -13.90 -4.05
C PRO A 24 6.23 -12.79 -3.02
N VAL A 25 6.91 -11.72 -3.44
CA VAL A 25 7.24 -10.55 -2.61
C VAL A 25 5.99 -9.85 -2.08
N LEU A 26 4.91 -9.79 -2.89
CA LEU A 26 3.65 -9.18 -2.44
C LEU A 26 3.10 -9.89 -1.21
N TYR A 27 3.02 -11.23 -1.27
CA TYR A 27 2.46 -12.04 -0.20
C TYR A 27 3.26 -11.87 1.09
N VAL A 28 4.60 -11.83 0.99
CA VAL A 28 5.46 -11.59 2.14
C VAL A 28 5.16 -10.23 2.78
N ILE A 29 5.05 -9.16 1.97
CA ILE A 29 4.73 -7.82 2.47
C ILE A 29 3.34 -7.77 3.13
N VAL A 30 2.33 -8.37 2.50
CA VAL A 30 0.96 -8.40 3.05
C VAL A 30 0.91 -9.19 4.36
N VAL A 31 1.58 -10.34 4.44
CA VAL A 31 1.65 -11.13 5.67
C VAL A 31 2.37 -10.36 6.78
N ILE A 32 3.50 -9.70 6.48
CA ILE A 32 4.21 -8.86 7.46
C ILE A 32 3.33 -7.70 7.91
N PHE A 33 2.64 -7.03 6.98
CA PHE A 33 1.69 -5.97 7.30
C PHE A 33 0.59 -6.45 8.24
N LEU A 34 0.00 -7.62 7.98
CA LEU A 34 -1.05 -8.19 8.82
C LEU A 34 -0.55 -8.61 10.19
N LEU A 35 0.62 -9.27 10.25
CA LEU A 35 1.24 -9.66 11.51
C LEU A 35 1.62 -8.44 12.35
N ALA A 36 2.11 -7.37 11.72
CA ALA A 36 2.39 -6.10 12.40
C ALA A 36 1.09 -5.45 12.89
N ALA A 37 0.13 -5.24 11.98
CA ALA A 37 -1.13 -4.57 12.29
C ALA A 37 -1.95 -5.31 13.37
N MET A 38 -1.95 -6.64 13.37
CA MET A 38 -2.66 -7.47 14.35
C MET A 38 -1.83 -7.73 15.62
N GLY A 39 -0.52 -7.92 15.46
CA GLY A 39 0.38 -8.34 16.52
C GLY A 39 0.80 -7.21 17.46
N PHE A 40 1.11 -6.01 16.94
CA PHE A 40 1.50 -4.87 17.78
C PHE A 40 0.43 -4.47 18.81
N PRO A 41 -0.85 -4.34 18.44
CA PRO A 41 -1.90 -4.00 19.41
C PRO A 41 -2.11 -5.08 20.48
N PHE A 42 -1.94 -6.36 20.13
CA PHE A 42 -2.08 -7.47 21.08
C PHE A 42 -0.90 -7.56 22.05
N PHE A 43 0.34 -7.49 21.53
CA PHE A 43 1.56 -7.64 22.33
C PHE A 43 1.91 -6.39 23.14
N PHE A 44 1.85 -5.20 22.54
CA PHE A 44 2.30 -3.97 23.18
C PHE A 44 1.18 -3.22 23.89
N SER A 45 -0.02 -3.22 23.31
CA SER A 45 -1.11 -2.39 23.79
C SER A 45 -2.06 -3.10 24.76
N ARG A 46 -1.86 -4.41 25.02
CA ARG A 46 -2.63 -5.25 25.96
C ARG A 46 -4.13 -4.91 25.91
N ILE A 47 -4.72 -4.93 24.71
CA ILE A 47 -6.12 -4.56 24.48
C ILE A 47 -7.09 -5.34 25.39
N LEU A 48 -6.69 -6.53 25.85
CA LEU A 48 -7.47 -7.38 26.75
C LEU A 48 -7.42 -6.97 28.23
N ASP A 49 -6.41 -6.21 28.67
CA ASP A 49 -6.16 -5.88 30.09
C ASP A 49 -6.67 -4.48 30.48
N SER A 50 -7.37 -3.77 29.60
CA SER A 50 -7.76 -2.37 29.81
C SER A 50 -9.26 -2.16 29.79
N GLU A 51 -9.74 -1.30 30.68
CA GLU A 51 -11.17 -0.97 30.83
C GLU A 51 -11.72 -0.11 29.68
N ASP A 52 -10.84 0.49 28.86
CA ASP A 52 -11.21 1.32 27.71
C ASP A 52 -11.17 0.54 26.38
N VAL A 53 -12.32 0.48 25.70
CA VAL A 53 -12.53 -0.18 24.39
C VAL A 53 -12.12 0.75 23.22
N SER A 54 -11.30 1.77 23.46
CA SER A 54 -10.94 2.76 22.45
C SER A 54 -9.85 2.23 21.50
N LEU A 55 -10.27 1.73 20.34
CA LEU A 55 -9.37 1.26 19.29
C LEU A 55 -8.48 2.35 18.69
N THR A 56 -8.95 3.60 18.75
CA THR A 56 -8.32 4.75 18.11
C THR A 56 -6.88 4.96 18.57
N GLU A 57 -6.64 4.87 19.88
CA GLU A 57 -5.33 5.20 20.46
C GLU A 57 -4.33 4.04 20.40
N ARG A 58 -4.83 2.81 20.24
CA ARG A 58 -4.03 1.61 20.44
C ARG A 58 -3.73 0.88 19.13
N PHE A 59 -4.66 0.90 18.19
CA PHE A 59 -4.53 0.25 16.89
C PHE A 59 -3.93 1.22 15.86
N PHE A 60 -4.50 2.42 15.73
CA PHE A 60 -4.12 3.35 14.67
C PHE A 60 -2.81 4.10 14.92
N VAL A 61 -2.32 4.19 16.16
CA VAL A 61 -1.01 4.79 16.47
C VAL A 61 0.15 4.04 15.80
N TRP A 62 0.04 2.73 15.62
CA TRP A 62 1.07 1.92 14.98
C TRP A 62 1.00 1.95 13.45
N HIS A 63 -0.13 2.35 12.88
CA HIS A 63 -0.33 2.34 11.43
C HIS A 63 0.69 3.21 10.68
N PRO A 64 0.92 4.49 11.06
CA PRO A 64 1.92 5.33 10.40
C PRO A 64 3.31 4.67 10.34
N TRP A 65 3.81 4.16 11.46
CA TRP A 65 5.13 3.51 11.54
C TRP A 65 5.25 2.29 10.63
N ILE A 66 4.20 1.47 10.58
CA ILE A 66 4.12 0.29 9.71
C ILE A 66 4.16 0.73 8.23
N TYR A 67 3.38 1.75 7.87
CA TYR A 67 3.30 2.25 6.50
C TYR A 67 4.59 2.95 6.05
N THR A 68 5.30 3.68 6.92
CA THR A 68 6.58 4.33 6.56
C THR A 68 7.59 3.34 5.99
N VAL A 69 7.59 2.09 6.48
CA VAL A 69 8.49 1.05 6.00
C VAL A 69 7.84 0.23 4.87
N LEU A 70 6.61 -0.23 5.05
CA LEU A 70 6.00 -1.18 4.11
C LEU A 70 5.47 -0.50 2.85
N ALA A 71 5.01 0.76 2.89
CA ALA A 71 4.52 1.49 1.71
C ALA A 71 5.63 1.68 0.65
N PRO A 72 6.84 2.11 1.03
CA PRO A 72 8.00 2.06 0.15
C PRO A 72 8.34 0.67 -0.40
N ALA A 73 8.21 -0.38 0.40
CA ALA A 73 8.50 -1.75 -0.04
C ALA A 73 7.55 -2.22 -1.15
N VAL A 74 6.26 -1.83 -1.10
CA VAL A 74 5.32 -2.13 -2.19
C VAL A 74 5.66 -1.31 -3.43
N GLY A 75 5.95 -0.03 -3.25
CA GLY A 75 6.13 0.92 -4.35
C GLY A 75 7.50 0.89 -5.02
N MET A 76 8.54 0.35 -4.37
CA MET A 76 9.92 0.45 -4.87
C MET A 76 10.10 -0.14 -6.27
N ARG A 77 9.33 -1.18 -6.62
CA ARG A 77 9.43 -1.89 -7.91
C ARG A 77 8.69 -1.23 -9.09
N LEU A 78 7.82 -0.23 -8.87
CA LEU A 78 6.99 0.35 -9.94
C LEU A 78 7.79 0.77 -11.18
N TRP A 79 8.91 1.46 -10.96
CA TRP A 79 9.76 2.00 -12.02
C TRP A 79 11.17 1.46 -11.96
N SER A 80 11.72 1.27 -10.76
CA SER A 80 13.10 0.78 -10.61
C SER A 80 13.32 -0.61 -11.22
N GLU A 81 12.30 -1.47 -11.26
CA GLU A 81 12.40 -2.80 -11.87
C GLU A 81 12.48 -2.71 -13.40
N GLU A 82 11.69 -1.85 -14.02
CA GLU A 82 11.75 -1.63 -15.46
C GLU A 82 13.03 -0.87 -15.88
N HIS A 83 13.53 0.05 -15.04
CA HIS A 83 14.84 0.68 -15.23
C HIS A 83 15.97 -0.35 -15.17
N ARG A 84 15.89 -1.31 -14.25
CA ARG A 84 16.88 -2.37 -14.10
C ARG A 84 16.83 -3.38 -15.25
N LEU A 85 15.64 -3.71 -15.74
CA LEU A 85 15.42 -4.69 -16.82
C LEU A 85 15.53 -4.08 -18.22
N GLY A 86 15.70 -2.76 -18.35
CA GLY A 86 15.74 -2.06 -19.64
C GLY A 86 14.40 -2.03 -20.37
N THR A 87 13.30 -2.46 -19.74
CA THR A 87 11.98 -2.55 -20.37
C THR A 87 11.32 -1.18 -20.58
N ILE A 88 11.88 -0.12 -20.00
CA ILE A 88 11.39 1.26 -20.22
C ILE A 88 11.44 1.66 -21.69
N GLU A 89 12.46 1.24 -22.43
CA GLU A 89 12.57 1.54 -23.87
C GLU A 89 11.44 0.85 -24.66
N LEU A 90 11.08 -0.38 -24.27
CA LEU A 90 9.94 -1.09 -24.83
C LEU A 90 8.61 -0.40 -24.47
N LEU A 91 8.51 0.13 -23.26
CA LEU A 91 7.30 0.81 -22.80
C LEU A 91 7.08 2.15 -23.50
N LEU A 92 8.17 2.86 -23.83
CA LEU A 92 8.15 4.12 -24.58
C LEU A 92 7.92 3.95 -26.08
N THR A 93 8.19 2.77 -26.65
CA THR A 93 7.90 2.47 -28.06
C THR A 93 6.48 1.97 -28.30
N MET A 94 5.79 1.50 -27.26
CA MET A 94 4.36 1.20 -27.32
C MET A 94 3.51 2.47 -27.42
N PRO A 95 2.33 2.43 -28.09
CA PRO A 95 1.44 3.57 -28.25
C PRO A 95 0.64 3.88 -26.96
N VAL A 96 1.34 3.99 -25.83
CA VAL A 96 0.80 4.28 -24.50
C VAL A 96 1.43 5.58 -24.02
N SER A 97 0.61 6.53 -23.57
CA SER A 97 1.16 7.79 -23.06
C SER A 97 1.81 7.59 -21.67
N PRO A 98 2.86 8.34 -21.31
CA PRO A 98 3.51 8.24 -20.00
C PRO A 98 2.53 8.43 -18.83
N TRP A 99 1.53 9.30 -19.00
CA TRP A 99 0.47 9.54 -18.02
C TRP A 99 -0.44 8.32 -17.78
N GLN A 100 -0.77 7.56 -18.83
CA GLN A 100 -1.55 6.33 -18.69
C GLN A 100 -0.75 5.27 -17.91
N ALA A 101 0.55 5.18 -18.15
CA ALA A 101 1.43 4.25 -17.43
C ALA A 101 1.58 4.61 -15.95
N ILE A 102 1.75 5.89 -15.63
CA ILE A 102 1.88 6.38 -14.25
C ILE A 102 0.59 6.13 -13.46
N LEU A 103 -0.57 6.52 -14.01
CA LEU A 103 -1.85 6.28 -13.34
C LEU A 103 -2.13 4.79 -13.18
N GLY A 104 -1.92 3.98 -14.22
CA GLY A 104 -2.16 2.54 -14.17
C GLY A 104 -1.34 1.84 -13.08
N LYS A 105 -0.05 2.15 -12.98
CA LYS A 105 0.84 1.60 -11.95
C LYS A 105 0.50 2.08 -10.54
N PHE A 106 0.18 3.37 -10.39
CA PHE A 106 -0.23 3.94 -9.11
C PHE A 106 -1.51 3.27 -8.59
N PHE A 107 -2.55 3.16 -9.44
CA PHE A 107 -3.79 2.49 -9.07
C PHE A 107 -3.59 1.01 -8.77
N ALA A 108 -2.74 0.30 -9.51
CA ALA A 108 -2.45 -1.11 -9.24
C ALA A 108 -1.89 -1.31 -7.82
N ALA A 109 -0.93 -0.46 -7.42
CA ALA A 109 -0.31 -0.54 -6.11
C ALA A 109 -1.21 0.03 -4.98
N SER A 110 -2.06 1.02 -5.29
CA SER A 110 -3.13 1.49 -4.39
C SER A 110 -4.16 0.40 -4.09
N CYS A 111 -4.58 -0.39 -5.08
CA CYS A 111 -5.48 -1.52 -4.87
C CYS A 111 -4.85 -2.60 -3.97
N VAL A 112 -3.54 -2.83 -4.08
CA VAL A 112 -2.82 -3.75 -3.18
C VAL A 112 -2.95 -3.28 -1.72
N TRP A 113 -2.76 -1.99 -1.46
CA TRP A 113 -2.92 -1.42 -0.12
C TRP A 113 -4.36 -1.50 0.38
N LEU A 114 -5.34 -1.27 -0.49
CA LEU A 114 -6.76 -1.42 -0.17
C LEU A 114 -7.08 -2.86 0.26
N ILE A 115 -6.55 -3.86 -0.45
CA ILE A 115 -6.76 -5.28 -0.12
C ILE A 115 -6.10 -5.61 1.22
N GLY A 116 -4.87 -5.15 1.45
CA GLY A 116 -4.17 -5.32 2.72
C GLY A 116 -4.96 -4.74 3.91
N LEU A 117 -5.46 -3.52 3.77
CA LEU A 117 -6.34 -2.86 4.75
C LEU A 117 -7.64 -3.63 4.96
N THR A 118 -8.30 -4.08 3.90
CA THR A 118 -9.54 -4.86 3.99
C THR A 118 -9.33 -6.17 4.76
N LEU A 119 -8.15 -6.80 4.61
CA LEU A 119 -7.83 -8.01 5.38
C LEU A 119 -7.66 -7.76 6.89
N THR A 120 -7.56 -6.51 7.34
CA THR A 120 -7.54 -6.18 8.78
C THR A 120 -8.93 -6.10 9.41
N PHE A 121 -10.00 -6.21 8.62
CA PHE A 121 -11.39 -6.19 9.08
C PHE A 121 -11.74 -7.17 10.22
N PRO A 122 -11.10 -8.37 10.36
CA PRO A 122 -11.37 -9.26 11.49
C PRO A 122 -11.15 -8.63 12.87
N ILE A 123 -10.28 -7.61 12.98
CA ILE A 123 -10.06 -6.88 14.24
C ILE A 123 -11.28 -6.05 14.62
N VAL A 124 -11.89 -5.36 13.64
CA VAL A 124 -13.10 -4.56 13.86
C VAL A 124 -14.23 -5.46 14.32
N TRP A 125 -14.36 -6.63 13.68
CA TRP A 125 -15.35 -7.62 14.07
C TRP A 125 -15.18 -8.10 15.52
N THR A 126 -13.93 -8.44 15.90
CA THR A 126 -13.62 -8.92 17.25
C THR A 126 -13.97 -7.87 18.29
N VAL A 127 -13.71 -6.59 18.01
CA VAL A 127 -13.94 -5.51 18.98
C VAL A 127 -15.41 -5.12 19.08
N CYS A 128 -16.14 -5.13 17.96
CA CYS A 128 -17.60 -5.00 17.98
C CYS A 128 -18.29 -6.15 18.72
N TYR A 129 -17.66 -7.33 18.81
CA TYR A 129 -18.18 -8.45 19.60
C TYR A 129 -17.85 -8.30 21.09
N LEU A 130 -16.66 -7.79 21.44
CA LEU A 130 -16.20 -7.65 22.83
C LEU A 130 -16.72 -6.38 23.53
N GLY A 131 -17.17 -5.36 22.80
CA GLY A 131 -17.71 -4.13 23.38
C GLY A 131 -18.61 -3.33 22.42
N ASN A 132 -18.98 -2.11 22.81
CA ASN A 132 -19.67 -1.13 21.95
C ASN A 132 -18.70 -0.01 21.55
N PRO A 133 -17.77 -0.25 20.61
CA PRO A 133 -16.88 0.79 20.15
C PRO A 133 -17.64 1.83 19.31
N ASP A 134 -17.27 3.10 19.45
CA ASP A 134 -17.78 4.14 18.56
C ASP A 134 -17.31 3.91 17.12
N MET A 135 -18.26 3.77 16.20
CA MET A 135 -17.97 3.47 14.80
C MET A 135 -17.35 4.67 14.05
N GLY A 136 -17.60 5.90 14.51
CA GLY A 136 -17.09 7.13 13.89
C GLY A 136 -15.56 7.17 13.80
N PRO A 137 -14.84 7.06 14.94
CA PRO A 137 -13.38 6.99 14.98
C PRO A 137 -12.76 5.82 14.20
N ILE A 138 -13.46 4.68 14.11
CA ILE A 138 -12.98 3.53 13.35
C ILE A 138 -12.95 3.87 11.85
N ILE A 139 -14.06 4.37 11.31
CA ILE A 139 -14.15 4.71 9.88
C ILE A 139 -13.16 5.81 9.51
N SER A 140 -13.01 6.83 10.36
CA SER A 140 -12.05 7.91 10.12
C SER A 140 -10.60 7.41 10.20
N GLY A 141 -10.28 6.52 11.15
CA GLY A 141 -8.95 5.90 11.27
C GLY A 141 -8.57 5.05 10.05
N TYR A 142 -9.51 4.25 9.53
CA TYR A 142 -9.29 3.47 8.30
C TYR A 142 -9.11 4.36 7.07
N THR A 143 -9.92 5.42 6.96
CA THR A 143 -9.82 6.39 5.86
C THR A 143 -8.48 7.13 5.92
N ALA A 144 -8.05 7.56 7.11
CA ALA A 144 -6.76 8.20 7.33
C ALA A 144 -5.59 7.27 7.00
N SER A 145 -5.67 6.00 7.42
CA SER A 145 -4.66 4.98 7.13
C SER A 145 -4.50 4.73 5.63
N TYR A 146 -5.61 4.66 4.90
CA TYR A 146 -5.59 4.51 3.45
C TYR A 146 -4.98 5.74 2.76
N LEU A 147 -5.38 6.95 3.16
CA LEU A 147 -4.81 8.19 2.63
C LEU A 147 -3.31 8.33 2.91
N TYR A 148 -2.87 7.93 4.11
CA TYR A 148 -1.45 7.92 4.47
C TYR A 148 -0.66 6.94 3.59
N ALA A 149 -1.16 5.72 3.38
CA ALA A 149 -0.54 4.76 2.48
C ALA A 149 -0.43 5.31 1.04
N LEU A 150 -1.46 6.00 0.53
CA LEU A 150 -1.42 6.64 -0.79
C LEU A 150 -0.40 7.78 -0.88
N ALA A 151 -0.25 8.57 0.19
CA ALA A 151 0.76 9.64 0.25
C ALA A 151 2.17 9.06 0.16
N CYS A 152 2.49 8.06 0.99
CA CYS A 152 3.78 7.37 0.96
C CYS A 152 4.04 6.69 -0.40
N LEU A 153 2.99 6.12 -1.01
CA LEU A 153 3.10 5.48 -2.32
C LEU A 153 3.37 6.51 -3.44
N SER A 154 2.78 7.70 -3.35
CA SER A 154 3.04 8.80 -4.29
C SER A 154 4.49 9.25 -4.24
N VAL A 155 5.03 9.43 -3.02
CA VAL A 155 6.45 9.75 -2.80
C VAL A 155 7.35 8.64 -3.35
N THR A 156 7.04 7.40 -3.02
CA THR A 156 7.81 6.23 -3.49
C THR A 156 7.79 6.12 -5.01
N CYS A 157 6.65 6.38 -5.65
CA CYS A 157 6.54 6.37 -7.11
C CYS A 157 7.46 7.41 -7.77
N ALA A 158 7.55 8.61 -7.19
CA ALA A 158 8.44 9.66 -7.66
C ALA A 158 9.92 9.27 -7.49
N VAL A 159 10.29 8.73 -6.33
CA VAL A 159 11.67 8.26 -6.05
C VAL A 159 12.06 7.09 -6.95
N SER A 160 11.12 6.17 -7.23
CA SER A 160 11.33 5.00 -8.09
C SER A 160 11.62 5.39 -9.55
N ALA A 161 11.05 6.49 -10.03
CA ALA A 161 11.29 7.01 -11.38
C ALA A 161 12.71 7.59 -11.56
N ILE A 162 13.36 8.01 -10.47
CA ILE A 162 14.72 8.58 -10.50
C ILE A 162 15.78 7.49 -10.26
N THR A 163 15.39 6.38 -9.64
CA THR A 163 16.33 5.39 -9.11
C THR A 163 16.33 4.09 -9.92
N ARG A 164 17.51 3.60 -10.30
CA ARG A 164 17.66 2.33 -11.05
C ARG A 164 17.70 1.08 -10.17
N SER A 165 17.97 1.23 -8.87
CA SER A 165 18.08 0.12 -7.92
C SER A 165 16.92 0.12 -6.91
N GLN A 166 16.26 -1.05 -6.78
CA GLN A 166 15.12 -1.26 -5.86
C GLN A 166 15.49 -0.92 -4.41
N VAL A 167 16.69 -1.33 -3.96
CA VAL A 167 17.15 -1.11 -2.59
C VAL A 167 17.35 0.37 -2.27
N VAL A 168 17.95 1.14 -3.19
CA VAL A 168 18.15 2.58 -2.97
C VAL A 168 16.81 3.30 -3.01
N CYS A 169 15.91 2.91 -3.91
CA CYS A 169 14.55 3.45 -3.96
C CYS A 169 13.83 3.25 -2.63
N PHE A 170 13.96 2.06 -2.03
CA PHE A 170 13.38 1.75 -0.73
C PHE A 170 13.94 2.67 0.38
N ILE A 171 15.27 2.71 0.56
CA ILE A 171 15.90 3.49 1.64
C ILE A 171 15.54 4.98 1.54
N VAL A 172 15.61 5.54 0.33
CA VAL A 172 15.30 6.96 0.10
C VAL A 172 13.82 7.23 0.37
N SER A 173 12.93 6.37 -0.11
CA SER A 173 11.49 6.56 0.10
C SER A 173 11.11 6.45 1.58
N VAL A 174 11.70 5.53 2.33
CA VAL A 174 11.52 5.41 3.80
C VAL A 174 12.00 6.67 4.51
N ALA A 175 13.08 7.29 4.07
CA ALA A 175 13.58 8.52 4.68
C ALA A 175 12.70 9.76 4.42
N PHE A 176 11.90 9.73 3.33
CA PHE A 176 10.98 10.82 2.97
C PHE A 176 9.55 10.64 3.49
N CYS A 177 9.14 9.40 3.81
CA CYS A 177 7.80 9.07 4.32
C CYS A 177 7.71 9.24 5.84
#